data_AF-A0A932T5T9-F1
#
_entry.id   AF-A0A932T5T9-F1
#
_cell.length_a   1.000
_cell.length_b   1.000
_cell.length_c   1.000
_cell.angle_alpha   90.00
_cell.angle_beta   90.00
_cell.angle_gamma   90.00
#
_symmetry.space_group_name_H-M   'P 1'
#
loop_
_entity.id
_entity.type
_entity.pdbx_description
1 polymer ?
#
loop_
_entity_poly.entity_id
_entity_poly.type
_entity_poly.pdbx_seq_one_letter_code
_entity_poly.pdbx_strand_id
1 'polypeptide(L)'
;MDRTILALDIGTTQIVSIVAQNDLNDKINILGIGKTLSAGINKGNIVDIDLASNCIRDAVLLSRSSYDIEIDATYITFSGINTRSTRSKGATNIPNGHITSNDIKLVLSRALYEVQISPDYEAIHVVPIHFTVDDNNPVENPLNMNGSRLEVYANIIMAKKTALTNIRNALKKSNLEDINYVLTSYASAISTLDGDNKKLGSMVVDLGGSTSEFSLFQNKAITFNDTVAIGGEQLTNDISMILKTPLNSADEIKKKYATLIPISENDEHSMQKIKVPLLGNESLSDDISVDYIQKITHARVEELLILIQQKLLNSGLYNSVHTLILTGGVSKIPGIELLAREIYQGIHIQVKNPKNIPNGYVNFNDPSLAAIAGLLMYGLDTDPSFELDSNRNLREKTPRGRVQREDESIVNPRTQETLSSVVSNNNDTSTKQDIKYEETVSPLSKIMKKISEWM
;
A
#
# COMPACT_ATOMS: atom_id res chain seq x y z
N MET A 1 -19.40 14.13 14.19
CA MET A 1 -18.04 14.65 14.47
C MET A 1 -17.17 14.26 13.31
N ASP A 2 -16.25 15.14 12.91
CA ASP A 2 -15.27 14.81 11.87
C ASP A 2 -14.29 13.80 12.46
N ARG A 3 -14.21 12.60 11.88
CA ARG A 3 -13.35 11.51 12.37
C ARG A 3 -11.89 11.91 12.17
N THR A 4 -11.16 12.06 13.27
CA THR A 4 -9.74 12.42 13.27
C THR A 4 -8.90 11.17 13.43
N ILE A 5 -7.97 10.97 12.50
CA ILE A 5 -7.10 9.80 12.50
C ILE A 5 -5.64 10.19 12.66
N LEU A 6 -4.85 9.22 13.15
CA LEU A 6 -3.41 9.25 13.09
C LEU A 6 -2.93 8.21 12.07
N ALA A 7 -2.31 8.66 10.98
CA ALA A 7 -1.57 7.77 10.09
C ALA A 7 -0.11 7.69 10.55
N LEU A 8 0.42 6.48 10.72
CA LEU A 8 1.78 6.24 11.18
C LEU A 8 2.48 5.23 10.27
N ASP A 9 3.46 5.71 9.50
CA ASP A 9 4.33 4.87 8.71
C ASP A 9 5.60 4.54 9.51
N ILE A 10 5.74 3.27 9.92
CA ILE A 10 6.85 2.79 10.73
C ILE A 10 7.91 2.15 9.82
N GLY A 11 8.68 3.01 9.14
CA GLY A 11 9.77 2.58 8.27
C GLY A 11 11.07 2.25 9.03
N THR A 12 11.93 1.44 8.41
CA THR A 12 13.26 1.11 8.95
C THR A 12 14.20 2.33 8.98
N THR A 13 14.09 3.24 8.01
CA THR A 13 14.95 4.42 7.91
C THR A 13 14.35 5.65 8.60
N GLN A 14 13.03 5.78 8.56
CA GLN A 14 12.30 6.93 9.05
C GLN A 14 10.90 6.52 9.53
N ILE A 15 10.41 7.19 10.56
CA ILE A 15 9.01 7.13 10.99
C ILE A 15 8.31 8.42 10.59
N VAL A 16 7.14 8.31 9.96
CA VAL A 16 6.31 9.44 9.55
C VAL A 16 4.95 9.34 10.23
N SER A 17 4.56 10.39 10.93
CA SER A 17 3.26 10.51 11.57
C SER A 17 2.49 11.69 10.97
N ILE A 18 1.24 11.49 10.59
CA ILE A 18 0.35 12.55 10.10
C ILE A 18 -0.99 12.47 10.83
N VAL A 19 -1.42 13.59 11.42
CA VAL A 19 -2.77 13.75 11.96
C VAL A 19 -3.63 14.40 10.89
N ALA A 20 -4.79 13.82 10.59
CA ALA A 20 -5.68 14.33 9.56
C ALA A 20 -7.15 13.99 9.87
N GLN A 21 -8.05 14.76 9.26
CA GLN A 21 -9.49 14.51 9.26
C GLN A 21 -10.06 14.85 7.88
N ASN A 22 -11.30 14.45 7.59
CA ASN A 22 -12.01 14.98 6.42
C ASN A 22 -12.57 16.38 6.72
N ASP A 23 -12.56 17.25 5.71
CA ASP A 23 -13.28 18.51 5.72
C ASP A 23 -14.78 18.30 5.41
N LEU A 24 -15.55 19.38 5.33
CA LEU A 24 -16.99 19.30 5.02
C LEU A 24 -17.31 18.75 3.62
N ASN A 25 -16.32 18.69 2.72
CA ASN A 25 -16.43 18.21 1.34
C ASN A 25 -15.74 16.85 1.11
N ASP A 26 -15.49 16.09 2.19
CA ASP A 26 -14.82 14.78 2.15
C ASP A 26 -13.37 14.83 1.61
N LYS A 27 -12.73 16.01 1.67
CA LYS A 27 -11.32 16.16 1.34
C LYS A 27 -10.47 15.98 2.59
N ILE A 28 -9.37 15.27 2.44
CA ILE A 28 -8.40 15.08 3.53
C ILE A 28 -7.76 16.43 3.86
N ASN A 29 -7.95 16.85 5.10
CA ASN A 29 -7.31 18.02 5.70
C ASN A 29 -6.24 17.55 6.70
N ILE A 30 -4.98 17.93 6.46
CA ILE A 30 -3.86 17.60 7.34
C ILE A 30 -3.77 18.65 8.44
N LEU A 31 -3.70 18.18 9.69
CA LEU A 31 -3.64 19.01 10.88
C LEU A 31 -2.20 19.12 11.44
N GLY A 32 -1.36 18.12 11.17
CA GLY A 32 0.03 18.15 11.59
C GLY A 32 0.84 16.96 11.08
N ILE A 33 2.16 17.11 11.08
CA ILE A 33 3.13 16.11 10.63
C ILE A 33 4.32 16.02 11.57
N GLY A 34 4.79 14.79 11.80
CA GLY A 34 5.99 14.49 12.55
C GLY A 34 6.86 13.51 11.78
N LYS A 35 8.17 13.77 11.75
CA LYS A 35 9.16 12.94 11.06
C LYS A 35 10.34 12.72 11.99
N THR A 36 10.73 11.48 12.19
CA THR A 36 11.90 11.11 13.00
C THR A 36 12.73 10.05 12.30
N LEU A 37 14.04 10.08 12.50
CA LEU A 37 14.88 8.95 12.12
C LEU A 37 14.49 7.72 12.95
N SER A 38 14.43 6.58 12.30
CA SER A 38 14.01 5.33 12.93
C SER A 38 15.21 4.64 13.59
N ALA A 39 14.96 3.98 14.71
CA ALA A 39 15.92 3.13 15.41
C ALA A 39 15.19 1.94 16.03
N GLY A 40 15.90 0.84 16.25
CA GLY A 40 15.31 -0.39 16.80
C GLY A 40 14.44 -1.18 15.81
N ILE A 41 14.49 -0.82 14.52
CA ILE A 41 13.78 -1.49 13.43
C ILE A 41 14.80 -2.03 12.44
N ASN A 42 14.62 -3.26 11.98
CA ASN A 42 15.48 -3.91 11.00
C ASN A 42 14.63 -4.75 10.05
N LYS A 43 14.71 -4.47 8.74
CA LYS A 43 13.98 -5.21 7.70
C LYS A 43 12.48 -5.34 8.00
N GLY A 44 11.85 -4.24 8.44
CA GLY A 44 10.43 -4.19 8.80
C GLY A 44 10.06 -4.88 10.13
N ASN A 45 11.04 -5.37 10.89
CA ASN A 45 10.83 -5.97 12.21
C ASN A 45 11.32 -5.03 13.31
N ILE A 46 10.53 -4.87 14.37
CA ILE A 46 11.00 -4.22 15.60
C ILE A 46 11.90 -5.22 16.33
N VAL A 47 13.20 -4.90 16.39
CA VAL A 47 14.24 -5.69 17.06
C VAL A 47 14.62 -5.11 18.42
N ASP A 48 14.36 -3.81 18.64
CA ASP A 48 14.47 -3.14 19.93
C ASP A 48 13.20 -2.30 20.16
N ILE A 49 12.35 -2.76 21.08
CA ILE A 49 11.05 -2.14 21.36
C ILE A 49 11.24 -0.76 21.99
N ASP A 50 12.24 -0.56 22.84
CA ASP A 50 12.41 0.69 23.56
C ASP A 50 12.90 1.82 22.64
N LEU A 51 13.85 1.51 21.77
CA LEU A 51 14.31 2.45 20.74
C LEU A 51 13.19 2.80 19.77
N ALA A 52 12.49 1.80 19.24
CA ALA A 52 11.37 2.04 18.32
C ALA A 52 10.26 2.85 18.99
N SER A 53 9.94 2.53 20.26
CA SER A 53 8.90 3.24 21.01
C SER A 53 9.24 4.72 21.25
N ASN A 54 10.51 5.05 21.50
CA ASN A 54 10.95 6.44 21.62
C ASN A 54 10.83 7.18 20.28
N CYS A 55 11.31 6.59 19.18
CA CYS A 55 11.22 7.21 17.84
C CYS A 55 9.76 7.44 17.41
N ILE A 56 8.86 6.48 17.70
CA ILE A 56 7.42 6.60 17.45
C ILE A 56 6.83 7.74 18.28
N ARG A 57 7.09 7.75 19.59
CA ARG A 57 6.57 8.79 20.48
C ARG A 57 7.00 10.18 20.00
N ASP A 58 8.26 10.34 19.62
CA ASP A 58 8.79 11.62 19.17
C ASP A 58 8.12 12.05 17.84
N ALA A 59 7.85 11.13 16.90
CA ALA A 59 7.10 11.43 15.68
C ALA A 59 5.64 11.83 15.98
N VAL A 60 4.98 11.15 16.91
CA VAL A 60 3.59 11.43 17.31
C VAL A 60 3.49 12.77 18.04
N LEU A 61 4.45 13.10 18.90
CA LEU A 61 4.49 14.40 19.58
C LEU A 61 4.66 15.55 18.59
N LEU A 62 5.53 15.39 17.59
CA LEU A 62 5.71 16.39 16.53
C LEU A 62 4.43 16.60 15.71
N SER A 63 3.73 15.52 15.33
CA SER A 63 2.49 15.62 14.54
C SER A 63 1.31 16.21 15.31
N ARG A 64 1.29 16.08 16.64
CA ARG A 64 0.26 16.67 17.53
C ARG A 64 0.61 18.05 18.09
N SER A 65 1.83 18.55 17.84
CA SER A 65 2.39 19.73 18.53
C SER A 65 1.56 21.02 18.45
N SER A 66 0.68 21.16 17.45
CA SER A 66 -0.08 22.39 17.23
C SER A 66 -1.48 22.39 17.88
N TYR A 67 -1.99 21.24 18.34
CA TYR A 67 -3.36 21.13 18.81
C TYR A 67 -3.55 19.99 19.83
N ASP A 68 -4.37 20.22 20.85
CA ASP A 68 -4.87 19.16 21.73
C ASP A 68 -6.01 18.41 21.04
N ILE A 69 -5.65 17.60 20.04
CA ILE A 69 -6.57 16.80 19.23
C ILE A 69 -6.70 15.40 19.84
N GLU A 70 -7.93 14.96 20.03
CA GLU A 70 -8.27 13.57 20.32
C GLU A 70 -8.21 12.74 19.02
N ILE A 71 -7.57 11.57 19.10
CA ILE A 71 -7.38 10.68 17.95
C ILE A 71 -8.42 9.56 18.07
N ASP A 72 -9.34 9.46 17.09
CA ASP A 72 -10.40 8.45 17.09
C ASP A 72 -9.87 7.07 16.69
N ALA A 73 -8.92 7.02 15.76
CA ALA A 73 -8.34 5.77 15.26
C ALA A 73 -6.91 5.97 14.76
N THR A 74 -6.07 4.94 14.93
CA THR A 74 -4.69 4.94 14.45
C THR A 74 -4.52 3.93 13.32
N TYR A 75 -4.03 4.37 12.16
CA TYR A 75 -3.72 3.53 11.02
C TYR A 75 -2.20 3.42 10.85
N ILE A 76 -1.69 2.19 10.76
CA ILE A 76 -0.25 1.93 10.76
C ILE A 76 0.14 1.07 9.56
N THR A 77 1.26 1.40 8.91
CA THR A 77 1.83 0.51 7.91
C THR A 77 2.37 -0.77 8.55
N PHE A 78 2.16 -1.89 7.89
CA PHE A 78 2.69 -3.19 8.29
C PHE A 78 3.52 -3.78 7.16
N SER A 79 4.78 -4.10 7.46
CA SER A 79 5.68 -4.70 6.47
C SER A 79 5.24 -6.10 6.06
N GLY A 80 5.23 -6.36 4.75
CA GLY A 80 4.87 -7.64 4.16
C GLY A 80 5.75 -8.84 4.56
N ILE A 81 6.93 -8.62 5.16
CA ILE A 81 7.92 -9.67 5.46
C ILE A 81 7.40 -10.82 6.34
N ASN A 82 6.42 -10.53 7.22
CA ASN A 82 5.80 -11.51 8.12
C ASN A 82 4.38 -11.87 7.70
N THR A 83 4.05 -11.70 6.42
CA THR A 83 2.70 -11.95 5.92
C THR A 83 2.59 -13.16 5.02
N ARG A 84 1.36 -13.67 4.92
CA ARG A 84 0.93 -14.68 3.98
C ARG A 84 -0.44 -14.29 3.47
N SER A 85 -0.72 -14.59 2.20
CA SER A 85 -2.06 -14.44 1.65
C SER A 85 -2.60 -15.77 1.15
N THR A 86 -3.92 -15.91 1.24
CA THR A 86 -4.63 -17.08 0.70
C THR A 86 -6.01 -16.64 0.23
N ARG A 87 -6.52 -17.31 -0.81
CA ARG A 87 -7.85 -17.02 -1.35
C ARG A 87 -8.86 -17.97 -0.73
N SER A 88 -10.04 -17.45 -0.44
CA SER A 88 -11.13 -18.21 0.15
C SER A 88 -12.48 -17.83 -0.42
N LYS A 89 -13.47 -18.71 -0.25
CA LYS A 89 -14.87 -18.47 -0.63
C LYS A 89 -15.73 -18.47 0.63
N GLY A 90 -16.69 -17.57 0.67
CA GLY A 90 -17.74 -17.53 1.69
C GLY A 90 -19.11 -17.46 1.03
N ALA A 91 -20.13 -17.99 1.70
CA ALA A 91 -21.51 -17.89 1.24
C ALA A 91 -22.47 -17.72 2.42
N THR A 92 -23.56 -16.99 2.20
CA THR A 92 -24.67 -16.84 3.14
C THR A 92 -26.00 -16.77 2.40
N ASN A 93 -27.07 -17.25 3.03
CA ASN A 93 -28.43 -17.05 2.55
C ASN A 93 -28.93 -15.66 2.96
N ILE A 94 -29.86 -15.10 2.19
CA ILE A 94 -30.46 -13.78 2.40
C ILE A 94 -31.97 -13.98 2.59
N PRO A 95 -32.46 -14.21 3.83
CA PRO A 95 -33.84 -14.64 4.07
C PRO A 95 -34.89 -13.61 3.63
N ASN A 96 -34.59 -12.32 3.77
CA ASN A 96 -35.49 -11.23 3.40
C ASN A 96 -35.38 -10.85 1.91
N GLY A 97 -34.54 -11.57 1.16
CA GLY A 97 -34.29 -11.30 -0.25
C GLY A 97 -33.52 -10.00 -0.54
N HIS A 98 -33.15 -9.21 0.47
CA HIS A 98 -32.48 -7.91 0.34
C HIS A 98 -31.14 -7.89 1.08
N ILE A 99 -30.06 -7.58 0.37
CA ILE A 99 -28.69 -7.62 0.91
C ILE A 99 -28.37 -6.36 1.70
N THR A 100 -27.95 -6.55 2.95
CA THR A 100 -27.54 -5.48 3.88
C THR A 100 -26.03 -5.52 4.16
N SER A 101 -25.51 -4.45 4.76
CA SER A 101 -24.13 -4.40 5.26
C SER A 101 -23.79 -5.54 6.23
N ASN A 102 -24.76 -5.97 7.04
CA ASN A 102 -24.58 -7.10 7.95
C ASN A 102 -24.38 -8.41 7.18
N ASP A 103 -25.08 -8.60 6.06
CA ASP A 103 -24.92 -9.78 5.20
C ASP A 103 -23.54 -9.78 4.52
N ILE A 104 -23.06 -8.60 4.11
CA ILE A 104 -21.72 -8.43 3.53
C ILE A 104 -20.64 -8.74 4.58
N LYS A 105 -20.77 -8.20 5.80
CA LYS A 105 -19.87 -8.51 6.91
C LYS A 105 -19.88 -10.00 7.23
N LEU A 106 -21.06 -10.61 7.22
CA LEU A 106 -21.23 -12.04 7.50
C LEU A 106 -20.56 -12.90 6.41
N VAL A 107 -20.79 -12.63 5.12
CA VAL A 107 -20.21 -13.44 4.04
C VAL A 107 -18.68 -13.34 4.00
N LEU A 108 -18.11 -12.15 4.27
CA LEU A 108 -16.67 -11.98 4.42
C LEU A 108 -16.12 -12.75 5.65
N SER A 109 -16.86 -12.74 6.77
CA SER A 109 -16.50 -13.50 7.96
C SER A 109 -16.55 -15.01 7.70
N ARG A 110 -17.48 -15.49 6.87
CA ARG A 110 -17.54 -16.88 6.42
C ARG A 110 -16.33 -17.24 5.58
N ALA A 111 -15.96 -16.40 4.61
CA ALA A 111 -14.75 -16.62 3.82
C ALA A 111 -13.50 -16.72 4.70
N LEU A 112 -13.39 -15.87 5.73
CA LEU A 112 -12.32 -15.95 6.71
C LEU A 112 -12.32 -17.25 7.51
N TYR A 113 -13.50 -17.71 7.96
CA TYR A 113 -13.66 -18.93 8.76
C TYR A 113 -13.24 -20.20 8.01
N GLU A 114 -13.42 -20.25 6.69
CA GLU A 114 -13.01 -21.41 5.86
C GLU A 114 -11.48 -21.55 5.73
N VAL A 115 -10.70 -20.54 6.11
CA VAL A 115 -9.24 -20.60 6.05
C VAL A 115 -8.67 -21.26 7.31
N GLN A 116 -7.82 -22.27 7.11
CA GLN A 116 -6.99 -22.82 8.17
C GLN A 116 -5.85 -21.85 8.52
N ILE A 117 -6.10 -20.97 9.48
CA ILE A 117 -5.09 -20.04 9.99
C ILE A 117 -4.29 -20.74 11.10
N SER A 118 -2.98 -20.84 10.91
CA SER A 118 -2.08 -21.30 11.96
C SER A 118 -2.22 -20.44 13.22
N PRO A 119 -2.13 -21.01 14.44
CA PRO A 119 -2.29 -20.26 15.69
C PRO A 119 -1.36 -19.03 15.82
N ASP A 120 -0.23 -19.05 15.13
CA ASP A 120 0.79 -17.98 15.14
C ASP A 120 0.44 -16.79 14.23
N TYR A 121 -0.63 -16.90 13.44
CA TYR A 121 -1.07 -15.89 12.49
C TYR A 121 -2.42 -15.29 12.87
N GLU A 122 -2.63 -14.06 12.44
CA GLU A 122 -3.87 -13.30 12.59
C GLU A 122 -4.16 -12.63 11.24
N ALA A 123 -5.40 -12.73 10.75
CA ALA A 123 -5.77 -12.05 9.50
C ALA A 123 -5.85 -10.53 9.74
N ILE A 124 -5.19 -9.74 8.89
CA ILE A 124 -5.15 -8.28 8.95
C ILE A 124 -6.01 -7.62 7.86
N HIS A 125 -6.29 -8.33 6.76
CA HIS A 125 -7.22 -7.89 5.71
C HIS A 125 -8.06 -9.06 5.21
N VAL A 126 -9.35 -8.82 4.98
CA VAL A 126 -10.23 -9.71 4.21
C VAL A 126 -10.82 -8.89 3.06
N VAL A 127 -10.17 -8.96 1.91
CA VAL A 127 -10.49 -8.11 0.74
C VAL A 127 -11.28 -8.94 -0.28
N PRO A 128 -12.53 -8.58 -0.60
CA PRO A 128 -13.28 -9.23 -1.65
C PRO A 128 -12.64 -8.96 -3.01
N ILE A 129 -12.44 -10.02 -3.78
CA ILE A 129 -12.08 -9.95 -5.19
C ILE A 129 -13.34 -9.71 -6.03
N HIS A 130 -14.44 -10.38 -5.68
CA HIS A 130 -15.78 -10.11 -6.19
C HIS A 130 -16.84 -10.76 -5.30
N PHE A 131 -18.07 -10.27 -5.43
CA PHE A 131 -19.27 -10.92 -4.90
C PHE A 131 -20.07 -11.57 -6.02
N THR A 132 -20.93 -12.51 -5.66
CA THR A 132 -21.93 -13.10 -6.58
C THR A 132 -23.27 -13.19 -5.87
N VAL A 133 -24.35 -12.88 -6.59
CA VAL A 133 -25.73 -12.97 -6.09
C VAL A 133 -26.50 -14.01 -6.91
N ASP A 134 -27.05 -15.03 -6.26
CA ASP A 134 -27.81 -16.15 -6.88
C ASP A 134 -27.09 -16.83 -8.06
N ASP A 135 -25.80 -17.14 -7.92
CA ASP A 135 -24.95 -17.80 -8.93
C ASP A 135 -24.87 -17.08 -10.30
N ASN A 136 -25.18 -15.77 -10.32
CA ASN A 136 -25.10 -14.93 -11.52
C ASN A 136 -23.68 -14.39 -11.77
N ASN A 137 -23.58 -13.35 -12.59
CA ASN A 137 -22.32 -12.67 -12.89
C ASN A 137 -21.73 -11.99 -11.63
N PRO A 138 -20.39 -11.84 -11.56
CA PRO A 138 -19.73 -11.09 -10.50
C PRO A 138 -20.26 -9.66 -10.37
N VAL A 139 -20.47 -9.21 -9.13
CA VAL A 139 -20.85 -7.84 -8.79
C VAL A 139 -19.80 -7.20 -7.87
N GLU A 140 -19.54 -5.91 -8.06
CA GLU A 140 -18.57 -5.16 -7.26
C GLU A 140 -19.17 -4.73 -5.92
N ASN A 141 -20.42 -4.24 -5.94
CA ASN A 141 -21.14 -3.76 -4.77
C ASN A 141 -22.50 -4.48 -4.68
N PRO A 142 -22.68 -5.43 -3.74
CA PRO A 142 -23.94 -6.16 -3.58
C PRO A 142 -24.93 -5.45 -2.64
N LEU A 143 -24.59 -4.32 -2.03
CA LEU A 143 -25.44 -3.64 -1.05
C LEU A 143 -26.73 -3.16 -1.72
N ASN A 144 -27.86 -3.40 -1.05
CA ASN A 144 -29.22 -3.09 -1.52
C ASN A 144 -29.65 -3.86 -2.79
N MET A 145 -28.89 -4.86 -3.23
CA MET A 145 -29.36 -5.79 -4.26
C MET A 145 -30.34 -6.80 -3.67
N ASN A 146 -31.23 -7.31 -4.52
CA ASN A 146 -32.10 -8.43 -4.15
C ASN A 146 -31.51 -9.76 -4.59
N GLY A 147 -31.61 -10.78 -3.74
CA GLY A 147 -31.23 -12.15 -4.04
C GLY A 147 -31.46 -13.07 -2.84
N SER A 148 -31.43 -14.37 -3.09
CA SER A 148 -31.62 -15.41 -2.05
C SER A 148 -30.31 -15.88 -1.43
N ARG A 149 -29.19 -15.71 -2.15
CA ARG A 149 -27.85 -16.15 -1.77
C ARG A 149 -26.79 -15.13 -2.16
N LEU A 150 -25.90 -14.82 -1.22
CA LEU A 150 -24.72 -13.98 -1.43
C LEU A 150 -23.46 -14.82 -1.24
N GLU A 151 -22.56 -14.76 -2.22
CA GLU A 151 -21.24 -15.37 -2.16
C GLU A 151 -20.15 -14.31 -2.30
N VAL A 152 -18.96 -14.63 -1.77
CA VAL A 152 -17.77 -13.81 -1.93
C VAL A 152 -16.57 -14.69 -2.25
N TYR A 153 -15.76 -14.25 -3.21
CA TYR A 153 -14.39 -14.73 -3.37
C TYR A 153 -13.46 -13.66 -2.83
N ALA A 154 -12.69 -13.98 -1.79
CA ALA A 154 -11.88 -13.01 -1.06
C ALA A 154 -10.41 -13.43 -1.01
N ASN A 155 -9.52 -12.45 -0.95
CA ASN A 155 -8.13 -12.62 -0.56
C ASN A 155 -7.99 -12.28 0.93
N ILE A 156 -7.43 -13.21 1.69
CA ILE A 156 -7.22 -13.09 3.13
C ILE A 156 -5.73 -12.94 3.37
N ILE A 157 -5.35 -11.83 3.97
CA ILE A 157 -3.97 -11.48 4.28
C ILE A 157 -3.78 -11.65 5.78
N MET A 158 -2.76 -12.41 6.15
CA MET A 158 -2.44 -12.77 7.53
C MET A 158 -1.05 -12.29 7.88
N ALA A 159 -0.86 -11.87 9.13
CA ALA A 159 0.42 -11.49 9.70
C ALA A 159 0.75 -12.35 10.92
N LYS A 160 2.04 -12.55 11.18
CA LYS A 160 2.48 -13.21 12.42
C LYS A 160 2.07 -12.38 13.65
N LYS A 161 1.44 -13.02 14.63
CA LYS A 161 1.01 -12.39 15.90
C LYS A 161 2.17 -11.80 16.69
N THR A 162 3.36 -12.38 16.61
CA THR A 162 4.56 -11.86 17.28
C THR A 162 4.94 -10.48 16.74
N ALA A 163 4.89 -10.28 15.42
CA ALA A 163 5.16 -8.99 14.80
C ALA A 163 4.11 -7.94 15.21
N LEU A 164 2.83 -8.30 15.18
CA LEU A 164 1.74 -7.41 15.64
C LEU A 164 1.90 -7.03 17.11
N THR A 165 2.23 -7.99 17.97
CA THR A 165 2.47 -7.75 19.41
C THR A 165 3.65 -6.81 19.65
N ASN A 166 4.75 -6.95 18.90
CA ASN A 166 5.89 -6.05 19.02
C ASN A 166 5.52 -4.61 18.65
N ILE A 167 4.72 -4.42 17.59
CA ILE A 167 4.19 -3.09 17.21
C ILE A 167 3.30 -2.55 18.32
N ARG A 168 2.33 -3.33 18.83
CA ARG A 168 1.48 -2.90 19.96
C ARG A 168 2.31 -2.46 21.17
N ASN A 169 3.36 -3.21 21.51
CA ASN A 169 4.25 -2.86 22.61
C ASN A 169 5.03 -1.56 22.35
N ALA A 170 5.51 -1.33 21.13
CA ALA A 170 6.22 -0.11 20.77
C ALA A 170 5.31 1.13 20.80
N LEU A 171 4.02 0.98 20.54
CA LEU A 171 3.05 2.08 20.56
C LEU A 171 2.62 2.51 21.98
N LYS A 172 2.83 1.66 23.00
CA LYS A 172 2.35 1.90 24.37
C LYS A 172 2.76 3.27 24.94
N LYS A 173 4.02 3.70 24.75
CA LYS A 173 4.50 5.01 25.26
C LYS A 173 3.83 6.22 24.61
N SER A 174 3.14 6.02 23.48
CA SER A 174 2.44 7.07 22.75
C SER A 174 0.94 7.13 23.08
N ASN A 175 0.44 6.26 23.97
CA ASN A 175 -0.98 6.12 24.34
C ASN A 175 -1.90 6.03 23.11
N LEU A 176 -1.48 5.27 22.09
CA LEU A 176 -2.28 5.05 20.89
C LEU A 176 -3.15 3.80 21.08
N GLU A 177 -4.43 3.97 20.81
CA GLU A 177 -5.47 2.94 20.87
C GLU A 177 -6.13 2.77 19.49
N ASP A 178 -7.03 1.77 19.36
CA ASP A 178 -7.73 1.39 18.13
C ASP A 178 -6.81 1.32 16.88
N ILE A 179 -5.84 0.41 16.97
CA ILE A 179 -4.82 0.24 15.93
C ILE A 179 -5.37 -0.56 14.76
N ASN A 180 -5.33 0.02 13.57
CA ASN A 180 -5.61 -0.63 12.31
C ASN A 180 -4.32 -0.84 11.50
N TYR A 181 -4.07 -2.07 11.04
CA TYR A 181 -2.87 -2.43 10.29
C TYR A 181 -3.15 -2.47 8.79
N VAL A 182 -2.41 -1.71 8.01
CA VAL A 182 -2.49 -1.71 6.54
C VAL A 182 -1.16 -2.16 5.97
N LEU A 183 -1.16 -3.14 5.07
CA LEU A 183 0.07 -3.55 4.39
C LEU A 183 0.73 -2.35 3.69
N THR A 184 2.05 -2.16 3.82
CA THR A 184 2.76 -1.02 3.22
C THR A 184 2.53 -0.94 1.71
N SER A 185 2.75 -2.04 0.99
CA SER A 185 2.50 -2.07 -0.46
C SER A 185 1.02 -1.93 -0.85
N TYR A 186 0.08 -2.30 0.03
CA TYR A 186 -1.35 -2.03 -0.19
C TYR A 186 -1.65 -0.54 -0.05
N ALA A 187 -1.15 0.09 1.02
CA ALA A 187 -1.27 1.53 1.22
C ALA A 187 -0.65 2.30 0.04
N SER A 188 0.59 1.99 -0.33
CA SER A 188 1.25 2.60 -1.48
C SER A 188 0.43 2.45 -2.76
N ALA A 189 -0.18 1.28 -2.99
CA ALA A 189 -1.05 1.08 -4.14
C ALA A 189 -2.34 1.90 -4.12
N ILE A 190 -2.91 2.18 -2.95
CA ILE A 190 -4.10 3.04 -2.83
C ILE A 190 -3.79 4.46 -3.32
N SER A 191 -2.62 4.99 -2.97
CA SER A 191 -2.23 6.35 -3.32
C SER A 191 -1.64 6.49 -4.72
N THR A 192 -1.00 5.46 -5.29
CA THR A 192 -0.33 5.56 -6.60
C THR A 192 -1.14 5.01 -7.77
N LEU A 193 -2.12 4.13 -7.53
CA LEU A 193 -2.92 3.55 -8.61
C LEU A 193 -4.20 4.33 -8.89
N ASP A 194 -4.51 4.41 -10.17
CA ASP A 194 -5.78 4.89 -10.71
C ASP A 194 -6.75 3.71 -10.88
N GLY A 195 -8.06 3.99 -10.89
CA GLY A 195 -9.10 2.94 -10.90
C GLY A 195 -8.99 1.97 -12.07
N ASP A 196 -8.66 2.47 -13.26
CA ASP A 196 -8.53 1.67 -14.48
C ASP A 196 -7.36 0.67 -14.40
N ASN A 197 -6.22 1.11 -13.87
CA ASN A 197 -5.04 0.26 -13.69
C ASN A 197 -5.31 -0.89 -12.72
N LYS A 198 -6.01 -0.63 -11.61
CA LYS A 198 -6.40 -1.66 -10.64
C LYS A 198 -7.32 -2.73 -11.23
N LYS A 199 -8.08 -2.39 -12.28
CA LYS A 199 -9.02 -3.32 -12.93
C LYS A 199 -8.31 -4.23 -13.92
N LEU A 200 -7.44 -3.68 -14.77
CA LEU A 200 -6.77 -4.43 -15.85
C LEU A 200 -5.73 -5.43 -15.33
N GLY A 201 -5.12 -5.17 -14.18
CA GLY A 201 -4.04 -6.00 -13.64
C GLY A 201 -2.79 -5.14 -13.46
N SER A 202 -2.53 -4.70 -12.24
CA SER A 202 -1.42 -3.80 -11.95
C SER A 202 -0.65 -4.22 -10.70
N MET A 203 0.67 -4.19 -10.76
CA MET A 203 1.54 -4.41 -9.61
C MET A 203 2.10 -3.08 -9.12
N VAL A 204 2.12 -2.88 -7.81
CA VAL A 204 2.86 -1.76 -7.19
C VAL A 204 4.04 -2.35 -6.45
N VAL A 205 5.20 -1.76 -6.65
CA VAL A 205 6.46 -2.11 -6.00
C VAL A 205 6.95 -0.90 -5.22
N ASP A 206 6.86 -0.99 -3.90
CA ASP A 206 7.40 0.00 -2.98
C ASP A 206 8.86 -0.37 -2.66
N LEU A 207 9.80 0.39 -3.21
CA LEU A 207 11.23 0.19 -3.03
C LEU A 207 11.73 1.03 -1.85
N GLY A 208 11.69 0.43 -0.65
CA GLY A 208 11.97 1.08 0.62
C GLY A 208 13.43 1.09 1.05
N GLY A 209 13.66 1.41 2.32
CA GLY A 209 14.99 1.50 2.93
C GLY A 209 15.68 0.14 3.10
N SER A 210 15.04 -0.80 3.80
CA SER A 210 15.60 -2.13 4.08
C SER A 210 14.85 -3.28 3.40
N THR A 211 13.67 -2.98 2.86
CA THR A 211 12.75 -3.94 2.25
C THR A 211 12.19 -3.33 0.98
N SER A 212 11.83 -4.20 0.04
CA SER A 212 11.01 -3.84 -1.11
C SER A 212 9.80 -4.75 -1.14
N GLU A 213 8.63 -4.13 -1.18
CA GLU A 213 7.34 -4.80 -0.99
C GLU A 213 6.48 -4.60 -2.21
N PHE A 214 5.70 -5.61 -2.59
CA PHE A 214 4.85 -5.49 -3.77
C PHE A 214 3.52 -6.19 -3.61
N SER A 215 2.52 -5.60 -4.25
CA SER A 215 1.14 -6.07 -4.26
C SER A 215 0.59 -6.03 -5.68
N LEU A 216 -0.03 -7.12 -6.11
CA LEU A 216 -0.75 -7.23 -7.38
C LEU A 216 -2.23 -6.98 -7.15
N PHE A 217 -2.81 -6.14 -8.01
CA PHE A 217 -4.21 -5.81 -8.05
C PHE A 217 -4.85 -6.37 -9.31
N GLN A 218 -5.99 -7.05 -9.15
CA GLN A 218 -6.87 -7.48 -10.24
C GLN A 218 -8.30 -7.25 -9.78
N ASN A 219 -9.17 -6.78 -10.69
CA ASN A 219 -10.56 -6.45 -10.35
C ASN A 219 -10.67 -5.53 -9.12
N LYS A 220 -9.77 -4.53 -9.00
CA LYS A 220 -9.70 -3.58 -7.87
C LYS A 220 -9.33 -4.17 -6.51
N ALA A 221 -9.06 -5.47 -6.41
CA ALA A 221 -8.66 -6.14 -5.17
C ALA A 221 -7.19 -6.56 -5.21
N ILE A 222 -6.54 -6.55 -4.05
CA ILE A 222 -5.23 -7.16 -3.87
C ILE A 222 -5.35 -8.68 -3.97
N THR A 223 -4.68 -9.30 -4.96
CA THR A 223 -4.78 -10.75 -5.23
C THR A 223 -3.50 -11.52 -4.93
N PHE A 224 -2.40 -10.82 -4.73
CA PHE A 224 -1.10 -11.36 -4.34
C PHE A 224 -0.23 -10.27 -3.71
N ASN A 225 0.60 -10.65 -2.76
CA ASN A 225 1.58 -9.76 -2.13
C ASN A 225 2.81 -10.57 -1.70
N ASP A 226 3.99 -9.97 -1.80
CA ASP A 226 5.24 -10.56 -1.30
C ASP A 226 6.26 -9.44 -1.01
N THR A 227 7.43 -9.81 -0.50
CA THR A 227 8.47 -8.90 -0.04
C THR A 227 9.85 -9.51 -0.27
N VAL A 228 10.81 -8.66 -0.62
CA VAL A 228 12.24 -8.98 -0.57
C VAL A 228 12.92 -8.12 0.51
N ALA A 229 13.79 -8.74 1.29
CA ALA A 229 14.48 -8.08 2.40
C ALA A 229 15.73 -7.31 1.94
N ILE A 230 15.55 -6.52 0.87
CA ILE A 230 16.55 -5.70 0.21
C ILE A 230 15.91 -4.35 -0.12
N GLY A 231 16.60 -3.26 0.19
CA GLY A 231 16.22 -1.90 -0.17
C GLY A 231 17.45 -1.01 -0.36
N GLY A 232 17.26 0.31 -0.20
CA GLY A 232 18.32 1.30 -0.35
C GLY A 232 19.49 1.18 0.65
N GLU A 233 19.33 0.52 1.79
CA GLU A 233 20.39 0.26 2.77
C GLU A 233 21.45 -0.70 2.23
N GLN A 234 21.06 -1.71 1.44
CA GLN A 234 22.02 -2.61 0.80
C GLN A 234 22.93 -1.85 -0.18
N LEU A 235 22.37 -0.89 -0.94
CA LEU A 235 23.17 -0.03 -1.79
C LEU A 235 24.13 0.87 -0.97
N THR A 236 23.66 1.44 0.15
CA THR A 236 24.53 2.18 1.07
C THR A 236 25.68 1.31 1.59
N ASN A 237 25.40 0.06 1.96
CA ASN A 237 26.40 -0.88 2.45
C ASN A 237 27.42 -1.25 1.35
N ASP A 238 26.98 -1.46 0.11
CA ASP A 238 27.89 -1.74 -1.00
C ASP A 238 28.83 -0.58 -1.27
N ILE A 239 28.29 0.65 -1.32
CA ILE A 239 29.10 1.87 -1.48
C ILE A 239 30.10 2.01 -0.33
N SER A 240 29.67 1.80 0.91
CA SER A 240 30.54 1.85 2.09
C SER A 240 31.68 0.83 2.01
N MET A 241 31.36 -0.42 1.67
CA MET A 241 32.33 -1.51 1.61
C MET A 241 33.32 -1.35 0.45
N ILE A 242 32.83 -1.01 -0.74
CA ILE A 242 33.64 -0.90 -1.96
C ILE A 242 34.53 0.33 -1.91
N LEU A 243 33.98 1.48 -1.51
CA LEU A 243 34.75 2.74 -1.42
C LEU A 243 35.47 2.90 -0.08
N LYS A 244 35.31 1.95 0.85
CA LYS A 244 35.86 1.99 2.21
C LYS A 244 35.55 3.33 2.91
N THR A 245 34.30 3.76 2.83
CA THR A 245 33.82 5.04 3.40
C THR A 245 32.82 4.76 4.53
N PRO A 246 32.73 5.63 5.57
CA PRO A 246 31.69 5.54 6.60
C PRO A 246 30.26 5.47 6.03
N LEU A 247 29.35 4.76 6.72
CA LEU A 247 27.97 4.52 6.26
C LEU A 247 27.16 5.80 6.03
N ASN A 248 27.32 6.79 6.91
CA ASN A 248 26.70 8.12 6.74
C ASN A 248 27.16 8.78 5.43
N SER A 249 28.47 8.73 5.15
CA SER A 249 29.04 9.27 3.92
C SER A 249 28.59 8.48 2.69
N ALA A 250 28.51 7.15 2.78
CA ALA A 250 27.98 6.29 1.72
C ALA A 250 26.52 6.61 1.39
N ASP A 251 25.69 6.89 2.39
CA ASP A 251 24.27 7.23 2.19
C ASP A 251 24.11 8.60 1.51
N GLU A 252 24.94 9.58 1.89
CA GLU A 252 25.00 10.88 1.24
C GLU A 252 25.52 10.77 -0.22
N ILE A 253 26.54 9.94 -0.45
CA ILE A 253 27.04 9.64 -1.80
C ILE A 253 25.93 9.01 -2.65
N LYS A 254 25.20 8.03 -2.11
CA LYS A 254 24.07 7.38 -2.76
C LYS A 254 23.01 8.41 -3.15
N LYS A 255 22.54 9.22 -2.20
CA LYS A 255 21.48 10.23 -2.45
C LYS A 255 21.88 11.24 -3.53
N LYS A 256 23.16 11.59 -3.61
CA LYS A 256 23.66 12.66 -4.49
C LYS A 256 24.12 12.18 -5.86
N TYR A 257 24.71 10.99 -5.95
CA TYR A 257 25.41 10.53 -7.14
C TYR A 257 24.95 9.17 -7.68
N ALA A 258 24.06 8.44 -6.98
CA ALA A 258 23.50 7.20 -7.52
C ALA A 258 22.63 7.50 -8.75
N THR A 259 22.91 6.81 -9.85
CA THR A 259 22.17 6.90 -11.10
C THR A 259 22.24 5.55 -11.82
N LEU A 260 21.22 5.26 -12.62
CA LEU A 260 21.16 4.13 -13.54
C LEU A 260 21.21 4.59 -14.99
N ILE A 261 21.25 5.90 -15.24
CA ILE A 261 21.48 6.44 -16.57
C ILE A 261 22.92 6.08 -16.98
N PRO A 262 23.12 5.39 -18.11
CA PRO A 262 24.46 5.06 -18.60
C PRO A 262 25.28 6.35 -18.81
N ILE A 263 26.48 6.39 -18.23
CA ILE A 263 27.41 7.50 -18.44
C ILE A 263 28.29 7.11 -19.63
N SER A 264 28.24 7.89 -20.71
CA SER A 264 29.07 7.63 -21.89
C SER A 264 30.52 8.09 -21.66
N GLU A 265 31.49 7.44 -22.32
CA GLU A 265 32.91 7.82 -22.17
C GLU A 265 33.18 9.29 -22.57
N ASN A 266 32.37 9.84 -23.48
CA ASN A 266 32.48 11.23 -23.97
C ASN A 266 31.67 12.25 -23.16
N ASP A 267 31.02 11.84 -22.08
CA ASP A 267 30.21 12.73 -21.24
C ASP A 267 31.11 13.51 -20.27
N GLU A 268 30.86 14.82 -20.05
CA GLU A 268 31.64 15.60 -19.06
C GLU A 268 31.51 15.00 -17.65
N HIS A 269 30.39 14.32 -17.38
CA HIS A 269 30.15 13.58 -16.14
C HIS A 269 31.01 12.32 -15.98
N SER A 270 31.57 11.74 -17.05
CA SER A 270 32.47 10.58 -16.96
C SER A 270 33.78 10.93 -16.24
N MET A 271 34.21 12.19 -16.37
CA MET A 271 35.42 12.75 -15.76
C MET A 271 35.18 13.35 -14.38
N GLN A 272 33.91 13.48 -13.96
CA GLN A 272 33.58 14.02 -12.64
C GLN A 272 34.10 13.08 -11.55
N LYS A 273 34.99 13.60 -10.72
CA LYS A 273 35.46 12.93 -9.50
C LYS A 273 34.89 13.62 -8.27
N ILE A 274 34.63 12.82 -7.24
CA ILE A 274 34.17 13.29 -5.95
C ILE A 274 35.16 12.83 -4.87
N LYS A 275 35.31 13.66 -3.83
CA LYS A 275 36.09 13.30 -2.65
C LYS A 275 35.26 12.40 -1.75
N VAL A 276 35.75 11.20 -1.50
CA VAL A 276 35.12 10.20 -0.64
C VAL A 276 35.98 10.02 0.60
N PRO A 277 35.46 10.29 1.81
CA PRO A 277 36.24 10.16 3.05
C PRO A 277 36.57 8.69 3.34
N LEU A 278 37.76 8.44 3.87
CA LEU A 278 38.21 7.08 4.21
C LEU A 278 37.71 6.66 5.60
N LEU A 279 37.25 5.41 5.69
CA LEU A 279 36.84 4.78 6.94
C LEU A 279 38.04 4.65 7.88
N GLY A 280 37.89 5.14 9.11
CA GLY A 280 38.93 5.14 10.14
C GLY A 280 39.86 6.37 10.11
N ASN A 281 39.82 7.19 9.06
CA ASN A 281 40.47 8.51 9.03
C ASN A 281 39.74 9.45 8.06
N GLU A 282 38.68 10.09 8.55
CA GLU A 282 37.83 10.98 7.76
C GLU A 282 38.52 12.28 7.31
N SER A 283 39.74 12.55 7.80
CA SER A 283 40.57 13.67 7.30
C SER A 283 41.25 13.33 5.97
N LEU A 284 41.28 12.06 5.58
CA LEU A 284 41.76 11.60 4.29
C LEU A 284 40.59 11.31 3.36
N SER A 285 40.78 11.55 2.07
CA SER A 285 39.77 11.27 1.05
C SER A 285 40.40 10.76 -0.24
N ASP A 286 39.72 9.82 -0.89
CA ASP A 286 40.05 9.36 -2.24
C ASP A 286 39.20 10.10 -3.28
N ASP A 287 39.78 10.35 -4.45
CA ASP A 287 39.06 10.90 -5.60
C ASP A 287 38.45 9.75 -6.43
N ILE A 288 37.13 9.56 -6.31
CA ILE A 288 36.37 8.49 -6.97
C ILE A 288 35.56 9.06 -8.14
N SER A 289 35.58 8.39 -9.30
CA SER A 289 34.76 8.77 -10.45
C SER A 289 33.28 8.47 -10.20
N VAL A 290 32.39 9.34 -10.68
CA VAL A 290 30.94 9.13 -10.60
C VAL A 290 30.49 7.86 -11.35
N ASP A 291 31.16 7.53 -12.46
CA ASP A 291 30.97 6.26 -13.19
C ASP A 291 31.15 5.01 -12.30
N TYR A 292 32.08 5.04 -11.36
CA TYR A 292 32.27 3.91 -10.47
C TYR A 292 31.09 3.72 -9.51
N ILE A 293 30.48 4.82 -9.06
CA ILE A 293 29.28 4.82 -8.20
C ILE A 293 28.06 4.34 -9.00
N GLN A 294 27.97 4.75 -10.27
CA GLN A 294 26.93 4.29 -11.21
C GLN A 294 27.00 2.76 -11.38
N LYS A 295 28.19 2.17 -11.54
CA LYS A 295 28.36 0.70 -11.65
C LYS A 295 27.91 -0.05 -10.40
N ILE A 296 28.27 0.44 -9.21
CA ILE A 296 27.82 -0.13 -7.94
C ILE A 296 26.29 -0.04 -7.82
N THR A 297 25.73 1.11 -8.18
CA THR A 297 24.28 1.37 -8.17
C THR A 297 23.56 0.42 -9.12
N HIS A 298 24.05 0.27 -10.35
CA HIS A 298 23.48 -0.60 -11.36
C HIS A 298 23.41 -2.05 -10.88
N ALA A 299 24.54 -2.61 -10.42
CA ALA A 299 24.60 -4.00 -9.97
C ALA A 299 23.57 -4.29 -8.86
N ARG A 300 23.46 -3.41 -7.85
CA ARG A 300 22.55 -3.63 -6.73
C ARG A 300 21.07 -3.45 -7.11
N VAL A 301 20.74 -2.42 -7.89
CA VAL A 301 19.33 -2.19 -8.26
C VAL A 301 18.84 -3.24 -9.27
N GLU A 302 19.69 -3.68 -10.20
CA GLU A 302 19.39 -4.77 -11.12
C GLU A 302 19.09 -6.06 -10.36
N GLU A 303 19.96 -6.46 -9.42
CA GLU A 303 19.73 -7.63 -8.57
C GLU A 303 18.40 -7.54 -7.82
N LEU A 304 18.09 -6.38 -7.21
CA LEU A 304 16.84 -6.16 -6.49
C LEU A 304 15.62 -6.39 -7.41
N LEU A 305 15.62 -5.80 -8.60
CA LEU A 305 14.51 -5.92 -9.55
C LEU A 305 14.39 -7.36 -10.09
N ILE A 306 15.51 -8.05 -10.35
CA ILE A 306 15.51 -9.47 -10.75
C ILE A 306 14.91 -10.35 -9.66
N LEU A 307 15.25 -10.13 -8.39
CA LEU A 307 14.70 -10.91 -7.27
C LEU A 307 13.18 -10.72 -7.13
N ILE A 308 12.69 -9.50 -7.32
CA ILE A 308 11.24 -9.20 -7.37
C ILE A 308 10.59 -9.91 -8.56
N GLN A 309 11.24 -9.90 -9.73
CA GLN A 309 10.73 -10.61 -10.91
C GLN A 309 10.64 -12.12 -10.69
N GLN A 310 11.67 -12.73 -10.09
CA GLN A 310 11.69 -14.16 -9.78
C GLN A 310 10.52 -14.54 -8.86
N LYS A 311 10.23 -13.73 -7.85
CA LYS A 311 9.06 -13.90 -6.98
C LYS A 311 7.75 -13.86 -7.75
N LEU A 312 7.60 -12.93 -8.69
CA LEU A 312 6.42 -12.81 -9.55
C LEU A 312 6.30 -13.97 -10.56
N LEU A 313 7.41 -14.46 -11.10
CA LEU A 313 7.43 -15.63 -11.98
C LEU A 313 7.03 -16.90 -11.22
N ASN A 314 7.58 -17.08 -10.01
CA ASN A 314 7.27 -18.23 -9.15
C ASN A 314 5.82 -18.27 -8.68
N SER A 315 5.13 -17.13 -8.60
CA SER A 315 3.70 -17.09 -8.30
C SER A 315 2.82 -17.48 -9.49
N GLY A 316 3.38 -17.55 -10.71
CA GLY A 316 2.65 -17.81 -11.94
C GLY A 316 1.81 -16.62 -12.43
N LEU A 317 1.95 -15.44 -11.81
CA LEU A 317 1.10 -14.27 -12.07
C LEU A 317 1.75 -13.23 -12.97
N TYR A 318 2.96 -13.48 -13.49
CA TYR A 318 3.68 -12.54 -14.35
C TYR A 318 2.83 -12.02 -15.52
N ASN A 319 2.18 -12.93 -16.25
CA ASN A 319 1.33 -12.58 -17.40
C ASN A 319 0.00 -11.89 -17.01
N SER A 320 -0.31 -11.81 -15.71
CA SER A 320 -1.47 -11.07 -15.19
C SER A 320 -1.16 -9.59 -14.92
N VAL A 321 0.10 -9.17 -15.04
CA VAL A 321 0.55 -7.81 -14.77
C VAL A 321 0.63 -7.04 -16.09
N HIS A 322 -0.27 -6.07 -16.30
CA HIS A 322 -0.24 -5.18 -17.46
C HIS A 322 0.59 -3.93 -17.18
N THR A 323 0.49 -3.39 -15.96
CA THR A 323 1.23 -2.21 -15.52
C THR A 323 1.96 -2.49 -14.22
N LEU A 324 3.21 -2.07 -14.11
CA LEU A 324 4.00 -2.12 -12.87
C LEU A 324 4.41 -0.70 -12.50
N ILE A 325 3.99 -0.29 -11.31
CA ILE A 325 4.31 1.01 -10.73
C ILE A 325 5.44 0.85 -9.72
N LEU A 326 6.52 1.59 -9.92
CA LEU A 326 7.60 1.75 -8.95
C LEU A 326 7.32 2.97 -8.08
N THR A 327 7.49 2.81 -6.77
CA THR A 327 7.40 3.91 -5.79
C THR A 327 8.38 3.66 -4.63
N GLY A 328 8.31 4.45 -3.56
CA GLY A 328 9.26 4.36 -2.45
C GLY A 328 10.55 5.13 -2.68
N GLY A 329 11.43 5.17 -1.67
CA GLY A 329 12.63 6.00 -1.68
C GLY A 329 13.66 5.64 -2.75
N VAL A 330 13.84 4.36 -3.05
CA VAL A 330 14.82 3.89 -4.06
C VAL A 330 14.33 4.20 -5.49
N SER A 331 13.02 4.32 -5.70
CA SER A 331 12.47 4.69 -7.01
C SER A 331 12.86 6.10 -7.48
N LYS A 332 13.45 6.92 -6.60
CA LYS A 332 14.01 8.23 -6.93
C LYS A 332 15.32 8.17 -7.72
N ILE A 333 15.98 7.00 -7.79
CA ILE A 333 17.24 6.86 -8.52
C ILE A 333 16.97 7.09 -10.02
N PRO A 334 17.64 8.08 -10.66
CA PRO A 334 17.45 8.36 -12.07
C PRO A 334 17.72 7.13 -12.94
N GLY A 335 16.86 6.87 -13.93
CA GLY A 335 17.01 5.73 -14.85
C GLY A 335 16.40 4.41 -14.36
N ILE A 336 15.84 4.34 -13.14
CA ILE A 336 15.25 3.09 -12.63
C ILE A 336 14.09 2.57 -13.49
N GLU A 337 13.29 3.46 -14.06
CA GLU A 337 12.21 3.10 -14.97
C GLU A 337 12.74 2.41 -16.24
N LEU A 338 13.89 2.87 -16.77
CA LEU A 338 14.53 2.31 -17.96
C LEU A 338 15.05 0.90 -17.67
N LEU A 339 15.83 0.75 -16.58
CA LEU A 339 16.34 -0.55 -16.16
C LEU A 339 15.20 -1.55 -15.90
N ALA A 340 14.13 -1.11 -15.23
CA ALA A 340 12.98 -1.95 -14.99
C ALA A 340 12.28 -2.38 -16.30
N ARG A 341 12.20 -1.52 -17.32
CA ARG A 341 11.65 -1.92 -18.64
C ARG A 341 12.49 -3.00 -19.33
N GLU A 342 13.80 -2.98 -19.14
CA GLU A 342 14.70 -4.00 -19.70
C GLU A 342 14.48 -5.36 -19.02
N ILE A 343 14.26 -5.35 -17.71
CA ILE A 343 14.02 -6.55 -16.89
C ILE A 343 12.61 -7.10 -17.12
N TYR A 344 11.57 -6.27 -16.97
CA TYR A 344 10.15 -6.67 -17.01
C TYR A 344 9.55 -6.58 -18.42
N GLN A 345 10.01 -7.43 -19.33
CA GLN A 345 9.54 -7.45 -20.72
C GLN A 345 8.02 -7.67 -20.82
N GLY A 346 7.36 -6.88 -21.67
CA GLY A 346 5.92 -6.97 -21.93
C GLY A 346 5.03 -6.27 -20.91
N ILE A 347 5.60 -5.66 -19.87
CA ILE A 347 4.86 -4.93 -18.83
C ILE A 347 5.10 -3.42 -18.99
N HIS A 348 4.05 -2.62 -18.88
CA HIS A 348 4.17 -1.16 -18.88
C HIS A 348 4.71 -0.67 -17.53
N ILE A 349 5.91 -0.07 -17.53
CA ILE A 349 6.57 0.39 -16.30
C ILE A 349 6.48 1.91 -16.17
N GLN A 350 6.16 2.36 -14.95
CA GLN A 350 6.15 3.78 -14.56
C GLN A 350 6.66 3.96 -13.14
N VAL A 351 7.40 5.03 -12.88
CA VAL A 351 7.60 5.55 -11.51
C VAL A 351 6.44 6.50 -11.18
N LYS A 352 5.80 6.34 -10.01
CA LYS A 352 4.73 7.24 -9.57
C LYS A 352 4.90 7.75 -8.15
N ASN A 353 4.53 9.02 -7.99
CA ASN A 353 4.28 9.65 -6.71
C ASN A 353 2.84 9.33 -6.26
N PRO A 354 2.55 9.39 -4.95
CA PRO A 354 1.17 9.32 -4.51
C PRO A 354 0.35 10.48 -5.07
N LYS A 355 -0.96 10.26 -5.21
CA LYS A 355 -1.93 11.32 -5.49
C LYS A 355 -1.74 12.44 -4.47
N ASN A 356 -1.56 13.65 -4.98
CA ASN A 356 -1.28 14.80 -4.14
C ASN A 356 -2.50 15.13 -3.27
N ILE A 357 -2.30 15.21 -1.95
CA ILE A 357 -3.29 15.71 -0.99
C ILE A 357 -2.99 17.19 -0.78
N PRO A 358 -3.83 18.14 -1.25
CA PRO A 358 -3.56 19.56 -1.09
C PRO A 358 -3.53 19.95 0.39
N ASN A 359 -2.42 20.52 0.85
CA ASN A 359 -2.22 20.92 2.24
C ASN A 359 -1.07 21.94 2.38
N GLY A 360 -0.89 22.53 3.56
CA GLY A 360 0.18 23.48 3.86
C GLY A 360 1.43 22.89 4.55
N TYR A 361 1.47 21.59 4.81
CA TYR A 361 2.47 20.92 5.67
C TYR A 361 3.50 20.10 4.89
N VAL A 362 3.07 19.33 3.88
CA VAL A 362 3.89 18.33 3.20
C VAL A 362 3.59 18.29 1.70
N ASN A 363 4.64 18.18 0.90
CA ASN A 363 4.53 17.94 -0.53
C ASN A 363 4.52 16.43 -0.80
N PHE A 364 3.38 15.90 -1.25
CA PHE A 364 3.23 14.49 -1.61
C PHE A 364 3.77 14.15 -3.00
N ASN A 365 4.39 15.10 -3.71
CA ASN A 365 5.13 14.84 -4.95
C ASN A 365 6.48 14.17 -4.66
N ASP A 366 6.45 13.09 -3.89
CA ASP A 366 7.59 12.31 -3.45
C ASP A 366 7.16 10.83 -3.32
N PRO A 367 7.79 9.90 -4.06
CA PRO A 367 7.38 8.50 -4.04
C PRO A 367 7.66 7.83 -2.69
N SER A 368 8.55 8.34 -1.84
CA SER A 368 8.75 7.81 -0.48
C SER A 368 7.60 8.13 0.47
N LEU A 369 6.62 8.94 0.07
CA LEU A 369 5.41 9.23 0.85
C LEU A 369 4.21 8.42 0.38
N ALA A 370 4.38 7.44 -0.51
CA ALA A 370 3.28 6.65 -1.06
C ALA A 370 2.49 5.90 0.02
N ALA A 371 3.19 5.23 0.93
CA ALA A 371 2.56 4.43 1.97
C ALA A 371 1.76 5.30 2.95
N ILE A 372 2.34 6.39 3.45
CA ILE A 372 1.64 7.30 4.38
C ILE A 372 0.46 8.02 3.71
N ALA A 373 0.59 8.44 2.44
CA ALA A 373 -0.54 9.00 1.69
C ALA A 373 -1.66 7.96 1.51
N GLY A 374 -1.27 6.71 1.26
CA GLY A 374 -2.17 5.56 1.15
C GLY A 374 -2.93 5.27 2.44
N LEU A 375 -2.24 5.33 3.58
CA LEU A 375 -2.85 5.19 4.91
C LEU A 375 -3.90 6.26 5.17
N LEU A 376 -3.60 7.52 4.83
CA LEU A 376 -4.55 8.62 4.96
C LEU A 376 -5.80 8.37 4.10
N MET A 377 -5.61 8.01 2.82
CA MET A 377 -6.70 7.69 1.91
C MET A 377 -7.49 6.47 2.37
N TYR A 378 -6.85 5.48 2.98
CA TYR A 378 -7.51 4.29 3.53
C TYR A 378 -8.36 4.63 4.76
N GLY A 379 -7.79 5.34 5.74
CA GLY A 379 -8.46 5.62 7.01
C GLY A 379 -9.56 6.67 6.91
N LEU A 380 -9.45 7.59 5.95
CA LEU A 380 -10.44 8.66 5.69
C LEU A 380 -11.29 8.39 4.45
N ASP A 381 -11.25 7.18 3.90
CA ASP A 381 -12.07 6.81 2.73
C ASP A 381 -13.56 6.93 3.05
N THR A 382 -14.26 7.78 2.31
CA THR A 382 -15.69 8.00 2.47
C THR A 382 -16.54 7.06 1.61
N ASP A 383 -15.93 6.35 0.67
CA ASP A 383 -16.61 5.37 -0.17
C ASP A 383 -15.74 4.13 -0.39
N PRO A 384 -15.35 3.43 0.70
CA PRO A 384 -14.43 2.32 0.60
C PRO A 384 -15.10 1.12 -0.08
N SER A 385 -14.29 0.37 -0.83
CA SER A 385 -14.63 -1.01 -1.16
C SER A 385 -14.91 -1.78 0.12
N PHE A 386 -15.93 -2.65 0.10
CA PHE A 386 -16.18 -3.53 1.23
C PHE A 386 -14.93 -4.35 1.54
N GLU A 387 -14.48 -4.36 2.78
CA GLU A 387 -13.46 -5.27 3.28
C GLU A 387 -13.57 -5.35 4.80
N LEU A 388 -13.07 -6.45 5.39
CA LEU A 388 -12.84 -6.47 6.84
C LEU A 388 -11.44 -5.97 7.11
N ASP A 389 -11.33 -4.91 7.91
CA ASP A 389 -10.06 -4.40 8.41
C ASP A 389 -9.44 -5.35 9.44
N SER A 390 -8.29 -4.95 10.00
CA SER A 390 -7.58 -5.76 10.99
C SER A 390 -8.35 -5.93 12.30
N ASN A 391 -9.31 -5.04 12.59
CA ASN A 391 -10.17 -5.10 13.76
C ASN A 391 -11.50 -5.81 13.47
N ARG A 392 -11.65 -6.41 12.27
CA ARG A 392 -12.86 -7.11 11.80
C ARG A 392 -14.06 -6.19 11.63
N ASN A 393 -13.83 -4.89 11.53
CA ASN A 393 -14.88 -3.95 11.19
C ASN A 393 -15.05 -3.94 9.68
N LEU A 394 -16.31 -3.85 9.24
CA LEU A 394 -16.61 -3.71 7.82
C LEU A 394 -16.28 -2.26 7.44
N ARG A 395 -15.38 -2.08 6.47
CA ARG A 395 -15.21 -0.80 5.81
C ARG A 395 -16.35 -0.63 4.82
N GLU A 396 -17.16 0.39 5.02
CA GLU A 396 -18.27 0.74 4.15
C GLU A 396 -18.53 2.24 4.16
N LYS A 397 -19.23 2.72 3.14
CA LYS A 397 -19.70 4.10 3.07
C LYS A 397 -20.60 4.41 4.26
N THR A 398 -20.12 5.23 5.19
CA THR A 398 -20.93 5.69 6.31
C THR A 398 -21.74 6.92 5.84
N PRO A 399 -23.09 6.91 5.88
CA PRO A 399 -23.86 8.12 5.63
C PRO A 399 -23.46 9.17 6.67
N ARG A 400 -23.14 10.41 6.25
CA ARG A 400 -22.95 11.52 7.19
C ARG A 400 -24.25 11.69 7.99
N GLY A 401 -24.24 11.23 9.24
CA GLY A 401 -25.29 11.57 10.19
C GLY A 401 -25.24 13.07 10.42
N ARG A 402 -26.25 13.80 9.93
CA ARG A 402 -26.68 15.00 10.66
C ARG A 402 -27.00 14.52 12.05
N VAL A 403 -26.12 14.78 13.01
CA VAL A 403 -26.42 14.60 14.43
C VAL A 403 -27.63 15.50 14.69
N GLN A 404 -28.83 14.94 14.64
CA GLN A 404 -29.96 15.55 15.33
C GLN A 404 -29.58 15.48 16.80
N ARG A 405 -29.29 16.64 17.38
CA ARG A 405 -29.30 16.77 18.83
C ARG A 405 -30.66 16.25 19.27
N GLU A 406 -30.66 15.25 20.14
CA GLU A 406 -31.84 14.89 20.90
C GLU A 406 -32.16 16.09 21.79
N ASP A 407 -32.98 17.01 21.29
CA ASP A 407 -33.64 18.00 22.13
C ASP A 407 -34.81 17.29 22.83
N GLU A 408 -34.75 17.32 24.15
CA GLU A 408 -35.76 16.80 25.06
C GLU A 408 -37.16 17.33 24.72
N SER A 409 -38.07 16.37 24.56
CA SER A 409 -39.53 16.42 24.79
C SER A 409 -40.25 17.78 24.77
N ILE A 410 -41.08 18.03 23.74
CA ILE A 410 -42.34 18.78 23.90
C ILE A 410 -43.48 18.10 23.12
N VAL A 411 -44.37 17.49 23.90
CA VAL A 411 -45.82 17.28 23.78
C VAL A 411 -46.50 17.56 22.43
N ASN A 412 -47.17 16.52 21.92
CA ASN A 412 -48.12 16.49 20.80
C ASN A 412 -49.45 17.24 21.14
N PRO A 413 -50.20 17.80 20.17
CA PRO A 413 -51.37 17.04 19.72
C PRO A 413 -51.84 17.26 18.25
N ARG A 414 -52.24 16.14 17.63
CA ARG A 414 -53.38 15.90 16.69
C ARG A 414 -53.56 16.79 15.45
N THR A 415 -53.59 16.16 14.27
CA THR A 415 -54.81 16.03 13.42
C THR A 415 -54.66 14.96 12.33
N GLN A 416 -55.78 14.30 12.02
CA GLN A 416 -56.00 13.30 10.97
C GLN A 416 -56.24 13.95 9.59
N GLU A 417 -55.98 13.21 8.51
CA GLU A 417 -56.75 13.05 7.24
C GLU A 417 -55.81 12.45 6.15
N THR A 418 -55.90 11.16 5.79
CA THR A 418 -56.68 10.50 4.71
C THR A 418 -56.30 10.81 3.24
N LEU A 419 -55.86 9.74 2.54
CA LEU A 419 -56.14 9.34 1.13
C LEU A 419 -55.63 10.28 0.00
N SER A 420 -55.20 9.87 -1.20
CA SER A 420 -55.21 8.62 -1.98
C SER A 420 -54.45 8.84 -3.30
N SER A 421 -53.90 7.75 -3.88
CA SER A 421 -53.77 7.40 -5.32
C SER A 421 -53.29 8.43 -6.36
N VAL A 422 -52.31 8.05 -7.21
CA VAL A 422 -52.47 7.96 -8.69
C VAL A 422 -51.42 7.01 -9.27
N VAL A 423 -51.90 6.14 -10.16
CA VAL A 423 -51.22 5.17 -11.04
C VAL A 423 -50.86 5.85 -12.37
N SER A 424 -49.71 5.52 -12.99
CA SER A 424 -49.65 5.15 -14.42
C SER A 424 -48.22 4.90 -14.95
N ASN A 425 -47.99 3.63 -15.32
CA ASN A 425 -47.31 3.06 -16.50
C ASN A 425 -46.53 3.97 -17.48
N ASN A 426 -45.35 3.52 -17.91
CA ASN A 426 -45.14 2.89 -19.23
C ASN A 426 -43.66 2.46 -19.43
N ASN A 427 -43.47 1.16 -19.73
CA ASN A 427 -42.72 0.54 -20.85
C ASN A 427 -41.81 1.47 -21.70
N ASP A 428 -40.63 1.11 -22.23
CA ASP A 428 -40.29 -0.13 -22.95
C ASP A 428 -38.79 -0.20 -23.36
N THR A 429 -38.29 -1.45 -23.50
CA THR A 429 -37.30 -2.02 -24.45
C THR A 429 -35.87 -1.46 -24.69
N SER A 430 -34.90 -2.26 -24.20
CA SER A 430 -33.77 -2.94 -24.90
C SER A 430 -33.12 -2.39 -26.19
N THR A 431 -31.79 -2.43 -26.25
CA THR A 431 -31.02 -3.42 -27.07
C THR A 431 -29.50 -3.39 -26.78
N LYS A 432 -28.90 -4.59 -26.77
CA LYS A 432 -27.47 -4.91 -26.69
C LYS A 432 -26.87 -5.08 -28.10
N GLN A 433 -25.57 -4.85 -28.25
CA GLN A 433 -24.75 -5.50 -29.28
C GLN A 433 -23.37 -5.90 -28.72
N ASP A 434 -23.01 -7.16 -28.93
CA ASP A 434 -21.74 -7.81 -28.62
C ASP A 434 -20.78 -7.77 -29.83
N ILE A 435 -19.46 -7.72 -29.61
CA ILE A 435 -18.43 -8.09 -30.59
C ILE A 435 -17.34 -8.95 -29.92
N LYS A 436 -16.94 -10.00 -30.65
CA LYS A 436 -16.04 -11.11 -30.31
C LYS A 436 -14.54 -10.77 -30.34
N TYR A 437 -13.77 -11.59 -29.61
CA TYR A 437 -12.31 -11.66 -29.55
C TYR A 437 -11.70 -12.52 -30.67
N GLU A 438 -10.44 -12.21 -31.06
CA GLU A 438 -9.50 -13.09 -31.77
C GLU A 438 -8.21 -13.28 -30.95
N GLU A 439 -7.72 -14.51 -30.91
CA GLU A 439 -6.51 -14.96 -30.20
C GLU A 439 -5.25 -14.86 -31.11
N THR A 440 -4.11 -14.46 -30.55
CA THR A 440 -2.79 -14.69 -31.16
C THR A 440 -1.75 -15.16 -30.15
N VAL A 441 -1.01 -16.19 -30.56
CA VAL A 441 0.01 -16.98 -29.84
C VAL A 441 1.24 -16.15 -29.43
N SER A 442 1.81 -16.43 -28.24
CA SER A 442 2.93 -15.70 -27.62
C SER A 442 4.19 -16.57 -27.44
N PRO A 443 5.42 -15.97 -27.47
CA PRO A 443 6.65 -16.58 -27.96
C PRO A 443 7.56 -17.13 -26.84
N LEU A 444 7.38 -18.41 -26.49
CA LEU A 444 8.17 -19.10 -25.46
C LEU A 444 9.52 -19.68 -25.95
N SER A 445 9.91 -19.47 -27.20
CA SER A 445 11.10 -20.14 -27.79
C SER A 445 12.39 -19.32 -27.81
N LYS A 446 12.38 -18.06 -27.35
CA LYS A 446 13.59 -17.19 -27.38
C LYS A 446 14.33 -17.04 -26.05
N ILE A 447 13.75 -17.48 -24.94
CA ILE A 447 14.30 -17.24 -23.59
C ILE A 447 15.27 -18.34 -23.13
N MET A 448 15.18 -19.56 -23.68
CA MET A 448 16.10 -20.65 -23.32
C MET A 448 17.52 -20.50 -23.87
N LYS A 449 17.82 -19.46 -24.66
CA LYS A 449 19.14 -19.29 -25.29
C LYS A 449 20.09 -18.34 -24.56
N LYS A 450 19.64 -17.65 -23.50
CA LYS A 450 20.45 -16.67 -22.76
C LYS A 450 21.01 -17.18 -21.41
N ILE A 451 20.65 -18.39 -21.00
CA ILE A 451 21.07 -18.97 -19.71
C ILE A 451 22.37 -19.79 -19.84
N SER A 452 22.84 -20.08 -21.06
CA SER A 452 24.06 -20.86 -21.29
C SER A 452 25.34 -20.05 -21.43
N GLU A 453 25.30 -18.72 -21.28
CA GLU A 453 26.50 -17.88 -21.45
C GLU A 453 27.15 -17.48 -20.11
N TRP A 454 26.54 -17.78 -18.96
CA TRP A 454 27.07 -17.49 -17.60
C TRP A 454 27.27 -18.74 -16.72
N MET A 455 27.58 -19.89 -17.34
CA MET A 455 28.25 -21.04 -16.73
C MET A 455 29.46 -21.38 -17.60
#